data_AF-A0A350EZA3-F1
#
_entry.id   AF-A0A350EZA3-F1
#
_cell.length_a   1.000
_cell.length_b   1.000
_cell.length_c   1.000
_cell.angle_alpha   90.00
_cell.angle_beta   90.00
_cell.angle_gamma   90.00
#
_symmetry.space_group_name_H-M   'P 1'
#
loop_
_entity.id
_entity.type
_entity.pdbx_description
1 polymer ?
#
loop_
_entity_poly.entity_id
_entity_poly.type
_entity_poly.pdbx_seq_one_letter_code
_entity_poly.pdbx_strand_id
1 'polypeptide(L)'
;MKRTHHCNELRPEHIGQTVTLTGWVHSKRDLGGVNFIDIRDREGRTQTVFDPQDVSQEVCDVASSLHSESVIEVTGKVRQRPAGTNND
;
A
#
# COMPACT_ATOMS: atom_id res chain seq x y z
N MET A 1 18.00 -3.96 -7.05
CA MET A 1 16.72 -4.56 -7.44
C MET A 1 15.61 -3.72 -6.82
N LYS A 2 14.66 -3.18 -7.60
CA LYS A 2 13.71 -2.13 -7.14
C LYS A 2 12.44 -2.65 -6.44
N ARG A 3 12.18 -3.96 -6.46
CA ARG A 3 11.08 -4.60 -5.71
C ARG A 3 11.59 -5.82 -4.95
N THR A 4 10.96 -6.12 -3.82
CA THR A 4 11.25 -7.34 -3.03
C THR A 4 10.21 -8.45 -3.25
N HIS A 5 8.96 -8.07 -3.52
CA HIS A 5 7.83 -8.97 -3.73
C HIS A 5 6.94 -8.43 -4.84
N HIS A 6 6.09 -9.29 -5.40
CA HIS A 6 4.99 -8.94 -6.27
C HIS A 6 3.75 -8.50 -5.49
N CYS A 7 2.86 -7.77 -6.15
CA CYS A 7 1.52 -7.58 -5.59
C CYS A 7 0.82 -8.96 -5.51
N ASN A 8 -0.03 -9.16 -4.51
CA ASN A 8 -0.73 -10.43 -4.24
C ASN A 8 0.20 -11.58 -3.78
N GLU A 9 1.49 -11.32 -3.54
CA GLU A 9 2.43 -12.32 -3.01
C GLU A 9 2.47 -12.35 -1.48
N LEU A 10 2.18 -11.22 -0.81
CA LEU A 10 2.27 -11.13 0.65
C LEU A 10 1.31 -12.09 1.36
N ARG A 11 1.77 -12.64 2.49
CA ARG A 11 1.12 -13.70 3.28
C ARG A 11 1.35 -13.46 4.77
N PRO A 12 0.62 -14.15 5.68
CA PRO A 12 0.80 -13.98 7.13
C PRO A 12 2.25 -14.15 7.62
N GLU A 13 3.04 -15.05 7.03
CA GLU A 13 4.46 -15.24 7.37
C GLU A 13 5.34 -14.02 7.07
N HIS A 14 4.85 -13.08 6.24
CA HIS A 14 5.54 -11.84 5.93
C HIS A 14 5.25 -10.72 6.94
N ILE A 15 4.32 -10.92 7.88
CA ILE A 15 3.97 -9.91 8.89
C ILE A 15 5.24 -9.49 9.65
N GLY A 16 5.41 -8.18 9.77
CA GLY A 16 6.55 -7.57 10.44
C GLY A 16 7.76 -7.30 9.55
N GLN A 17 7.80 -7.87 8.34
CA GLN A 17 8.89 -7.64 7.39
C GLN A 17 8.73 -6.31 6.66
N THR A 18 9.84 -5.65 6.36
CA THR A 18 9.88 -4.49 5.48
C THR A 18 9.99 -4.96 4.04
N VAL A 19 9.03 -4.60 3.20
CA VAL A 19 8.97 -5.00 1.80
C VAL A 19 8.83 -3.78 0.91
N THR A 20 9.35 -3.90 -0.31
CA THR A 20 9.17 -2.94 -1.40
C THR A 20 8.31 -3.56 -2.51
N LEU A 21 7.25 -2.85 -2.89
CA LEU A 21 6.37 -3.15 -4.03
C LEU A 21 6.48 -2.05 -5.08
N THR A 22 6.34 -2.42 -6.35
CA THR A 22 6.29 -1.45 -7.46
C THR A 22 5.14 -1.81 -8.39
N GLY A 23 4.35 -0.83 -8.79
CA GLY A 23 3.19 -1.06 -9.67
C GLY A 23 2.42 0.22 -9.97
N TRP A 24 1.19 0.04 -10.43
CA TRP A 24 0.26 1.11 -10.77
C TRP A 24 -0.78 1.28 -9.67
N VAL A 25 -1.09 2.51 -9.31
CA VAL A 25 -2.25 2.81 -8.46
C VAL A 25 -3.52 2.33 -9.18
N HIS A 26 -4.21 1.37 -8.59
CA HIS A 26 -5.48 0.88 -9.09
C HIS A 26 -6.67 1.70 -8.57
N SER A 27 -6.65 2.00 -7.28
CA SER A 27 -7.68 2.78 -6.61
C SER A 27 -7.08 3.48 -5.39
N LYS A 28 -7.68 4.60 -5.00
CA LYS A 28 -7.36 5.33 -3.77
C LYS A 28 -8.66 5.65 -3.04
N ARG A 29 -8.66 5.47 -1.71
CA ARG A 29 -9.74 5.87 -0.81
C ARG A 29 -9.16 6.66 0.35
N ASP A 30 -9.73 7.83 0.62
CA ASP A 30 -9.45 8.61 1.81
C ASP A 30 -10.57 8.38 2.83
N LEU A 31 -10.19 7.95 4.04
CA LEU A 31 -11.11 7.83 5.17
C LEU A 31 -10.57 8.67 6.33
N GLY A 32 -10.99 9.93 6.39
CA GLY A 32 -10.67 10.82 7.50
C GLY A 32 -9.17 11.12 7.62
N GLY A 33 -8.47 11.23 6.49
CA GLY A 33 -7.02 11.51 6.44
C GLY A 33 -6.15 10.26 6.34
N VAL A 34 -6.71 9.06 6.50
CA VAL A 34 -6.00 7.81 6.23
C VAL A 34 -6.20 7.41 4.77
N ASN A 35 -5.11 7.36 4.02
CA ASN A 35 -5.13 7.02 2.60
C ASN A 35 -4.92 5.51 2.39
N PHE A 36 -5.90 4.85 1.80
CA PHE A 36 -5.82 3.46 1.35
C PHE A 36 -5.60 3.43 -0.15
N ILE A 37 -4.48 2.85 -0.59
CA ILE A 37 -4.12 2.77 -2.00
C ILE A 37 -3.92 1.32 -2.39
N ASP A 38 -4.70 0.82 -3.34
CA ASP A 38 -4.47 -0.48 -3.93
C ASP A 38 -3.45 -0.34 -5.05
N ILE A 39 -2.29 -0.98 -4.90
CA ILE A 39 -1.26 -1.08 -5.94
C ILE A 39 -1.52 -2.34 -6.74
N ARG A 40 -1.36 -2.26 -8.05
CA ARG A 40 -1.54 -3.38 -8.98
C ARG A 40 -0.27 -3.63 -9.78
N ASP A 41 0.06 -4.90 -9.94
CA ASP A 41 1.00 -5.35 -10.95
C ASP A 41 0.41 -6.55 -11.71
N ARG A 42 1.24 -7.30 -12.46
CA ARG A 42 0.80 -8.46 -13.24
C ARG A 42 0.18 -9.57 -12.38
N GLU A 43 0.60 -9.73 -11.13
CA GLU A 43 0.21 -10.83 -10.25
C GLU A 43 -1.04 -10.54 -9.41
N GLY A 44 -1.46 -9.28 -9.35
CA GLY A 44 -2.71 -8.88 -8.71
C GLY A 44 -2.60 -7.55 -8.02
N ARG A 45 -3.28 -7.41 -6.87
CA ARG A 45 -3.37 -6.17 -6.10
C ARG A 45 -2.84 -6.33 -4.69
N THR A 46 -2.38 -5.24 -4.10
CA THR A 46 -2.02 -5.18 -2.68
C THR A 46 -2.40 -3.83 -2.12
N GLN A 47 -3.12 -3.86 -1.00
CA GLN A 47 -3.51 -2.65 -0.29
C GLN A 47 -2.31 -2.10 0.48
N THR A 48 -2.07 -0.82 0.32
CA THR A 48 -1.15 -0.02 1.14
C THR A 48 -1.96 1.01 1.93
N VAL A 49 -1.48 1.34 3.12
CA VAL A 49 -2.16 2.27 4.02
C VAL A 49 -1.16 3.33 4.45
N PHE A 50 -1.52 4.59 4.27
CA PHE A 50 -0.76 5.76 4.67
C PHE A 50 -1.56 6.49 5.75
N ASP A 51 -1.20 6.23 6.99
CA ASP A 51 -1.81 6.83 8.18
C ASP A 51 -0.91 7.98 8.68
N PRO A 52 -1.42 9.20 8.87
CA PRO A 52 -0.64 10.32 9.42
C PRO A 52 0.00 10.06 10.79
N GLN A 53 -0.46 9.04 11.52
CA GLN A 53 0.17 8.59 12.77
C GLN A 53 1.39 7.70 12.54
N ASP A 54 1.46 7.02 11.40
CA ASP A 54 2.48 6.02 11.08
C ASP A 54 3.57 6.56 10.12
N VAL A 55 3.26 7.59 9.31
CA VAL A 55 4.16 8.13 8.27
C VAL A 55 4.31 9.65 8.35
N SER A 56 5.34 10.20 7.69
CA SER A 56 5.56 11.64 7.66
C SER A 56 4.50 12.39 6.84
N GLN A 57 4.30 13.66 7.15
CA GLN A 57 3.39 14.54 6.38
C GLN A 57 3.73 14.54 4.89
N GLU A 58 5.01 14.55 4.53
CA GLU A 58 5.45 14.48 3.13
C GLU A 58 4.96 13.21 2.42
N VAL A 59 5.00 12.06 3.09
CA VAL A 59 4.48 10.80 2.54
C VAL A 59 2.96 10.86 2.39
N CYS A 60 2.25 11.46 3.36
CA CYS A 60 0.81 11.68 3.26
C CYS A 60 0.44 12.60 2.09
N ASP A 61 1.21 13.66 1.86
CA ASP A 61 0.98 14.63 0.77
C ASP A 61 1.21 13.96 -0.59
N VAL A 62 2.30 13.19 -0.72
CA VAL A 62 2.56 12.37 -1.91
C VAL A 62 1.42 11.39 -2.14
N ALA A 63 1.02 10.59 -1.15
CA ALA A 63 -0.08 9.63 -1.27
C ALA A 63 -1.40 10.30 -1.69
N SER A 64 -1.69 11.48 -1.12
CA SER A 64 -2.86 12.29 -1.46
C SER A 64 -2.81 12.84 -2.88
N SER A 65 -1.61 13.12 -3.40
CA SER A 65 -1.41 13.56 -4.79
C SER A 65 -1.48 12.43 -5.82
N LEU A 66 -1.47 11.15 -5.43
CA LEU A 66 -1.50 10.04 -6.38
C LEU A 66 -2.85 9.90 -7.08
N HIS A 67 -2.83 9.45 -8.33
CA HIS A 67 -4.00 9.28 -9.19
C HIS A 67 -4.06 7.83 -9.70
N SER A 68 -5.20 7.43 -10.28
CA SER A 68 -5.28 6.14 -10.97
C SER A 68 -4.19 6.05 -12.05
N GLU A 69 -3.57 4.87 -12.16
CA GLU A 69 -2.47 4.56 -13.07
C GLU A 69 -1.14 5.31 -12.81
N SER A 70 -1.01 6.05 -11.69
CA SER A 70 0.31 6.51 -11.24
C SER A 70 1.24 5.32 -10.99
N VAL A 71 2.44 5.35 -11.58
CA VAL A 71 3.48 4.34 -11.33
C VAL A 71 4.23 4.71 -10.06
N ILE A 72 4.21 3.81 -9.07
CA ILE A 72 4.80 4.06 -7.75
C ILE A 72 5.67 2.91 -7.28
N GLU A 73 6.60 3.25 -6.40
CA GLU A 73 7.35 2.34 -5.55
C GLU A 73 6.98 2.63 -4.11
N VAL A 74 6.63 1.61 -3.34
CA VAL A 74 6.25 1.74 -1.93
C VAL A 74 7.06 0.77 -1.11
N THR A 75 7.76 1.29 -0.10
CA THR A 75 8.44 0.50 0.92
C THR A 75 7.74 0.67 2.25
N GLY A 76 7.41 -0.43 2.92
CA GLY A 76 6.70 -0.39 4.18
C GLY A 76 6.71 -1.72 4.91
N LYS A 77 6.23 -1.70 6.16
CA LYS A 77 6.13 -2.89 7.00
C LYS A 77 4.82 -3.62 6.72
N VAL A 78 4.89 -4.91 6.44
CA VAL A 78 3.70 -5.75 6.32
C VAL A 78 3.03 -5.85 7.68
N ARG A 79 1.73 -5.53 7.74
CA ARG A 79 0.92 -5.67 8.95
C ARG A 79 -0.32 -6.51 8.67
N GLN A 80 -0.78 -7.21 9.69
CA GLN A 80 -2.08 -7.85 9.64
C GLN A 80 -3.17 -6.80 9.53
N ARG A 81 -4.15 -7.04 8.67
CA ARG A 81 -5.34 -6.21 8.57
C ARG A 81 -6.16 -6.34 9.88
N PRO A 82 -6.62 -5.22 10.47
CA PRO A 82 -7.47 -5.27 11.67
C PRO A 82 -8.74 -6.09 11.43
N ALA A 83 -9.22 -6.78 12.48
CA ALA A 83 -10.47 -7.53 12.41
C ALA A 83 -11.63 -6.62 11.97
N GLY A 84 -12.48 -7.10 11.06
CA GLY A 84 -13.64 -6.36 10.55
C GLY A 84 -13.34 -5.33 9.45
N THR A 85 -12.11 -5.22 8.95
CA THR A 85 -11.76 -4.30 7.83
C THR A 85 -11.57 -5.01 6.50
N ASN A 86 -12.14 -6.23 6.36
CA ASN A 86 -12.09 -6.96 5.11
C ASN A 86 -12.94 -6.24 4.05
N ASN A 87 -12.37 -6.04 2.86
CA ASN A 87 -13.18 -5.73 1.68
C ASN A 87 -13.76 -7.07 1.22
N ASP A 88 -15.08 -7.21 1.24
CA ASP A 88 -15.82 -8.29 0.56
C ASP A 88 -15.76 -8.13 -0.97
#